data_AF-A0A7C0ZNJ4-F1
#
_entry.id   AF-A0A7C0ZNJ4-F1
#
_cell.length_a   1.000
_cell.length_b   1.000
_cell.length_c   1.000
_cell.angle_alpha   90.00
_cell.angle_beta   90.00
_cell.angle_gamma   90.00
#
_symmetry.space_group_name_H-M   'P 1'
#
loop_
_entity.id
_entity.type
_entity.pdbx_description
1 polymer ?
#
loop_
_entity_poly.entity_id
_entity_poly.type
_entity_poly.pdbx_seq_one_letter_code
_entity_poly.pdbx_strand_id
1 'polypeptide(L)'
;KVVLSTYVSQEFAEIEMMVKEEHLSFHDAERRVLGFDHAEIGGRLAELWKFPDSIVAAIRFHHEPEKSPKTFRLLSELIALSDGLVLMVGYGTSADGLSYHIPHLLVDKLKLKKNDIEVLMIKFQEEMDKAQEMIDVKDVL
;
A
#
# COMPACT_ATOMS: atom_id res chain seq x y z
N LYS A 1 2.07 -2.75 8.20
CA LYS A 1 2.31 -4.19 8.50
C LYS A 1 2.59 -4.50 10.00
N VAL A 2 2.25 -3.61 10.96
CA VAL A 2 2.60 -3.79 12.39
C VAL A 2 2.06 -5.09 12.99
N VAL A 3 0.78 -5.40 12.75
CA VAL A 3 0.15 -6.62 13.29
C VAL A 3 0.89 -7.88 12.84
N LEU A 4 1.18 -8.03 11.55
CA LEU A 4 1.89 -9.21 11.06
C LEU A 4 3.31 -9.31 11.65
N SER A 5 4.06 -8.20 11.69
CA SER A 5 5.41 -8.21 12.25
C SER A 5 5.47 -8.65 13.71
N THR A 6 4.39 -8.47 14.48
CA THR A 6 4.33 -8.87 15.90
C THR A 6 3.98 -10.35 16.09
N TYR A 7 3.17 -10.94 15.21
CA TYR A 7 2.57 -12.26 15.44
C TYR A 7 3.00 -13.37 14.49
N VAL A 8 3.59 -13.05 13.33
CA VAL A 8 3.98 -14.05 12.29
C VAL A 8 5.46 -13.91 11.88
N SER A 9 6.32 -13.63 12.86
CA SER A 9 7.75 -13.40 12.62
C SER A 9 8.51 -14.65 12.19
N GLN A 10 8.00 -15.86 12.50
CA GLN A 10 8.63 -17.12 12.10
C GLN A 10 8.39 -17.43 10.63
N GLU A 11 7.21 -17.08 10.11
CA GLU A 11 6.76 -17.29 8.74
C GLU A 11 7.33 -16.24 7.76
N PHE A 12 7.83 -15.12 8.29
CA PHE A 12 8.35 -14.02 7.47
C PHE A 12 9.49 -14.43 6.54
N ALA A 13 10.38 -15.33 6.99
CA ALA A 13 11.47 -15.84 6.17
C ALA A 13 10.96 -16.65 4.97
N GLU A 14 9.89 -17.43 5.15
CA GLU A 14 9.27 -18.19 4.07
C GLU A 14 8.57 -17.26 3.06
N ILE A 15 7.86 -16.24 3.57
CA ILE A 15 7.23 -15.21 2.72
C ILE A 15 8.29 -14.49 1.88
N GLU A 16 9.39 -14.04 2.49
CA GLU A 16 10.48 -13.40 1.74
C GLU A 16 11.11 -14.30 0.68
N MET A 17 11.28 -15.58 1.01
CA MET A 17 11.80 -16.57 0.06
C MET A 17 10.85 -16.71 -1.14
N MET A 18 9.54 -16.84 -0.92
CA MET A 18 8.55 -16.93 -2.00
C MET A 18 8.54 -15.66 -2.87
N VAL A 19 8.66 -14.47 -2.26
CA VAL A 19 8.74 -13.21 -3.01
C VAL A 19 10.00 -13.17 -3.89
N LYS A 20 11.15 -13.60 -3.37
CA LYS A 20 12.43 -13.55 -4.10
C LYS A 20 12.54 -14.62 -5.18
N GLU A 21 12.19 -15.87 -4.86
CA GLU A 21 12.44 -17.04 -5.70
C GLU A 21 11.26 -17.37 -6.64
N GLU A 22 10.02 -17.15 -6.20
CA GLU A 22 8.81 -17.39 -7.01
C GLU A 22 8.26 -16.12 -7.67
N HIS A 23 8.90 -14.96 -7.47
CA HIS A 23 8.48 -13.66 -7.98
C HIS A 23 7.02 -13.30 -7.66
N LEU A 24 6.52 -13.79 -6.52
CA LEU A 24 5.19 -13.44 -6.03
C LEU A 24 5.17 -12.01 -5.49
N SER A 25 4.00 -11.37 -5.55
CA SER A 25 3.75 -10.19 -4.75
C SER A 25 3.79 -10.57 -3.26
N PHE A 26 4.11 -9.62 -2.39
CA PHE A 26 4.18 -9.92 -0.95
C PHE A 26 2.83 -10.36 -0.37
N HIS A 27 1.72 -9.74 -0.81
CA HIS A 27 0.39 -10.12 -0.34
C HIS A 27 -0.03 -11.51 -0.85
N ASP A 28 0.39 -11.91 -2.05
CA ASP A 28 0.16 -13.28 -2.54
C ASP A 28 0.98 -14.31 -1.76
N ALA A 29 2.24 -13.98 -1.44
CA ALA A 29 3.09 -14.82 -0.60
C ALA A 29 2.51 -14.95 0.83
N GLU A 30 2.02 -13.85 1.43
CA GLU A 30 1.30 -13.89 2.71
C GLU A 30 0.07 -14.81 2.64
N ARG A 31 -0.79 -14.68 1.62
CA ARG A 31 -1.95 -15.57 1.45
C ARG A 31 -1.56 -17.03 1.34
N ARG A 32 -0.45 -17.33 0.67
CA ARG A 32 0.02 -18.70 0.47
C ARG A 32 0.54 -19.34 1.75
N VAL A 33 1.27 -18.58 2.56
CA VAL A 33 1.87 -19.08 3.81
C VAL A 33 0.87 -19.04 4.98
N LEU A 34 0.08 -17.96 5.09
CA LEU A 34 -0.77 -17.66 6.25
C LEU A 34 -2.26 -17.91 6.01
N GLY A 35 -2.69 -18.03 4.75
CA GLY A 35 -4.11 -18.10 4.37
C GLY A 35 -4.84 -16.76 4.31
N PHE A 36 -4.16 -15.65 4.62
CA PHE A 36 -4.65 -14.27 4.55
C PHE A 36 -3.46 -13.31 4.28
N ASP A 37 -3.76 -12.06 3.94
CA ASP A 37 -2.73 -11.01 3.79
C ASP A 37 -2.90 -9.87 4.81
N HIS A 38 -1.95 -8.94 4.80
CA HIS A 38 -1.97 -7.75 5.66
C HIS A 38 -3.14 -6.82 5.37
N ALA A 39 -3.63 -6.75 4.13
CA ALA A 39 -4.75 -5.89 3.76
C ALA A 39 -6.06 -6.44 4.37
N GLU A 40 -6.25 -7.76 4.36
CA GLU A 40 -7.40 -8.42 4.95
C GLU A 40 -7.46 -8.21 6.46
N ILE A 41 -6.34 -8.42 7.16
CA ILE A 41 -6.26 -8.17 8.61
C ILE A 41 -6.44 -6.69 8.93
N GLY A 42 -5.80 -5.80 8.17
CA GLY A 42 -5.96 -4.36 8.33
C GLY A 42 -7.41 -3.92 8.19
N GLY A 43 -8.11 -4.44 7.18
CA GLY A 43 -9.55 -4.19 6.97
C GLY A 43 -10.40 -4.70 8.13
N ARG A 44 -10.16 -5.93 8.61
CA ARG A 44 -10.87 -6.49 9.77
C ARG A 44 -10.64 -5.67 11.04
N LEU A 45 -9.43 -5.18 11.26
CA LEU A 45 -9.12 -4.34 12.40
C LEU A 45 -9.85 -2.98 12.32
N ALA A 46 -9.87 -2.37 11.14
CA ALA A 46 -10.60 -1.12 10.91
C ALA A 46 -12.12 -1.28 11.14
N GLU A 47 -12.71 -2.43 10.75
CA GLU A 47 -14.11 -2.78 11.07
C GLU A 47 -14.35 -2.87 12.58
N LEU A 48 -13.47 -3.56 13.31
CA LEU A 48 -13.57 -3.70 14.77
C LEU A 48 -13.47 -2.35 15.49
N TRP A 49 -12.66 -1.45 14.94
CA TRP A 49 -12.54 -0.07 15.42
C TRP A 49 -13.66 0.86 14.94
N LYS A 50 -14.63 0.33 14.18
CA LYS A 50 -15.80 1.06 13.66
C LYS A 50 -15.44 2.22 12.75
N PHE A 51 -14.38 2.08 11.95
CA PHE A 51 -14.11 3.04 10.88
C PHE A 51 -15.22 2.99 9.81
N PRO A 52 -15.44 4.09 9.07
CA PRO A 52 -16.35 4.09 7.93
C PRO A 52 -16.02 3.00 6.89
N ASP A 53 -17.05 2.42 6.28
CA ASP A 53 -16.92 1.36 5.27
C ASP A 53 -16.01 1.74 4.10
N SER A 54 -15.95 3.03 3.76
CA SER A 54 -15.05 3.54 2.72
C SER A 54 -13.57 3.35 3.09
N ILE A 55 -13.21 3.59 4.35
CA ILE A 55 -11.85 3.40 4.87
C ILE A 55 -11.55 1.91 4.96
N VAL A 56 -12.50 1.11 5.47
CA VAL A 56 -12.36 -0.35 5.50
C VAL A 56 -12.09 -0.91 4.10
N ALA A 57 -12.87 -0.49 3.10
CA ALA A 57 -12.70 -0.94 1.72
C ALA A 57 -11.39 -0.45 1.10
N ALA A 58 -10.96 0.77 1.39
CA ALA A 58 -9.67 1.29 0.95
C ALA A 58 -8.51 0.44 1.51
N ILE A 59 -8.54 0.12 2.80
CA ILE A 59 -7.50 -0.71 3.44
C ILE A 59 -7.56 -2.15 2.91
N ARG A 60 -8.75 -2.75 2.81
CA ARG A 60 -8.88 -4.17 2.44
C ARG A 60 -8.51 -4.45 0.98
N PHE A 61 -8.77 -3.52 0.08
CA PHE A 61 -8.69 -3.75 -1.37
C PHE A 61 -7.62 -2.91 -2.08
N HIS A 62 -6.65 -2.32 -1.39
CA HIS A 62 -5.63 -1.48 -2.07
C HIS A 62 -4.71 -2.28 -3.02
N HIS A 63 -4.47 -3.58 -2.78
CA HIS A 63 -3.74 -4.43 -3.73
C HIS A 63 -4.60 -4.96 -4.88
N GLU A 64 -5.91 -5.09 -4.66
CA GLU A 64 -6.87 -5.68 -5.62
C GLU A 64 -8.14 -4.80 -5.71
N PRO A 65 -8.01 -3.54 -6.18
CA PRO A 65 -9.10 -2.57 -6.13
C PRO A 65 -10.31 -2.98 -6.97
N GLU A 66 -10.14 -3.86 -7.95
CA GLU A 66 -11.21 -4.45 -8.74
C GLU A 66 -12.12 -5.43 -7.96
N LYS A 67 -11.71 -5.85 -6.77
CA LYS A 67 -12.55 -6.62 -5.83
C LYS A 67 -13.35 -5.72 -4.88
N SER A 68 -13.03 -4.42 -4.81
CA SER A 68 -13.73 -3.46 -3.93
C SER A 68 -15.20 -3.25 -4.34
N PRO A 69 -16.13 -3.07 -3.36
CA PRO A 69 -17.52 -2.71 -3.65
C PRO A 69 -17.61 -1.52 -4.61
N LYS A 70 -18.54 -1.57 -5.57
CA LYS A 70 -18.66 -0.53 -6.62
C LYS A 70 -18.73 0.90 -6.05
N THR A 71 -19.40 1.08 -4.90
CA THR A 71 -19.52 2.36 -4.19
C THR A 71 -18.17 2.96 -3.75
N PHE A 72 -17.18 2.11 -3.43
CA PHE A 72 -15.88 2.53 -2.90
C PHE A 72 -14.71 2.23 -3.83
N ARG A 73 -14.97 1.59 -4.98
CA ARG A 73 -13.94 1.16 -5.93
C ARG A 73 -13.00 2.27 -6.36
N LEU A 74 -13.52 3.45 -6.68
CA LEU A 74 -12.68 4.59 -7.07
C LEU A 74 -11.70 4.97 -5.96
N LEU A 75 -12.12 4.92 -4.69
CA LEU A 75 -11.23 5.21 -3.57
C LEU A 75 -10.14 4.15 -3.46
N SER A 76 -10.48 2.85 -3.52
CA SER A 76 -9.49 1.78 -3.50
C SER A 76 -8.49 1.89 -4.66
N GLU A 77 -8.95 2.24 -5.86
CA GLU A 77 -8.10 2.47 -7.04
C GLU A 77 -7.17 3.68 -6.87
N LEU A 78 -7.65 4.77 -6.27
CA LEU A 78 -6.82 5.93 -5.97
C LEU A 78 -5.73 5.59 -4.96
N ILE A 79 -6.06 4.84 -3.90
CA ILE A 79 -5.08 4.40 -2.91
C ILE A 79 -4.04 3.46 -3.54
N ALA A 80 -4.47 2.49 -4.36
CA ALA A 80 -3.56 1.60 -5.09
C ALA A 80 -2.59 2.37 -6.00
N LEU A 81 -3.11 3.37 -6.72
CA LEU A 81 -2.28 4.23 -7.56
C LEU A 81 -1.30 5.05 -6.72
N SER A 82 -1.75 5.66 -5.62
CA SER A 82 -0.89 6.44 -4.73
C SER A 82 0.24 5.60 -4.16
N ASP A 83 -0.04 4.37 -3.72
CA ASP A 83 0.95 3.43 -3.19
C ASP A 83 2.04 3.15 -4.24
N GLY A 84 1.63 2.79 -5.46
CA GLY A 84 2.56 2.55 -6.55
C GLY A 84 3.37 3.79 -6.98
N LEU A 85 2.75 4.99 -6.99
CA LEU A 85 3.46 6.23 -7.33
C LEU A 85 4.55 6.56 -6.30
N VAL A 86 4.26 6.44 -5.00
CA VAL A 86 5.24 6.72 -3.93
C VAL A 86 6.43 5.75 -4.00
N LEU A 87 6.17 4.47 -4.28
CA LEU A 87 7.21 3.47 -4.49
C LEU A 87 8.11 3.80 -5.70
N MET A 88 7.55 4.32 -6.80
CA MET A 88 8.34 4.78 -7.95
C MET A 88 9.30 5.93 -7.63
N VAL A 89 8.97 6.77 -6.64
CA VAL A 89 9.84 7.87 -6.18
C VAL A 89 10.96 7.34 -5.25
N GLY A 90 10.93 6.07 -4.86
CA GLY A 90 11.91 5.46 -3.97
C GLY A 90 11.59 5.61 -2.48
N TYR A 91 10.39 6.09 -2.13
CA TYR A 91 9.91 6.12 -0.76
C TYR A 91 9.26 4.78 -0.40
N GLY A 92 9.64 4.20 0.74
CA GLY A 92 9.01 2.96 1.24
C GLY A 92 9.64 1.67 0.72
N THR A 93 10.98 1.62 0.59
CA THR A 93 11.74 0.40 0.29
C THR A 93 11.67 -0.62 1.43
N SER A 94 10.51 -1.26 1.59
CA SER A 94 10.43 -2.59 2.17
C SER A 94 10.74 -3.64 1.09
N ALA A 95 10.75 -4.94 1.44
CA ALA A 95 10.94 -6.04 0.49
C ALA A 95 10.02 -6.00 -0.75
N ASP A 96 8.96 -5.18 -0.70
CA ASP A 96 7.97 -4.95 -1.76
C ASP A 96 8.46 -4.03 -2.90
N GLY A 97 9.46 -3.19 -2.67
CA GLY A 97 9.75 -2.00 -3.49
C GLY A 97 10.20 -2.26 -4.93
N LEU A 98 10.58 -3.49 -5.27
CA LEU A 98 11.03 -3.86 -6.63
C LEU A 98 10.01 -4.73 -7.40
N SER A 99 8.97 -5.24 -6.74
CA SER A 99 7.96 -6.12 -7.36
C SER A 99 6.65 -5.39 -7.65
N TYR A 100 6.50 -4.14 -7.19
CA TYR A 100 5.26 -3.40 -7.36
C TYR A 100 5.06 -2.95 -8.80
N HIS A 101 4.08 -3.56 -9.46
CA HIS A 101 3.63 -3.13 -10.78
C HIS A 101 2.48 -2.16 -10.55
N ILE A 102 2.65 -0.87 -10.86
CA ILE A 102 1.48 0.01 -11.00
C ILE A 102 0.57 -0.66 -12.03
N PRO A 103 -0.70 -0.93 -11.71
CA PRO A 103 -1.63 -1.38 -12.73
C PRO A 103 -1.71 -0.26 -13.76
N HIS A 104 -1.02 -0.41 -14.90
CA HIS A 104 -1.00 0.58 -15.99
C HIS A 104 -2.44 0.99 -16.38
N LEU A 105 -3.40 0.07 -16.19
CA LEU A 105 -4.83 0.31 -16.33
C LEU A 105 -5.36 1.51 -15.53
N LEU A 106 -4.82 1.83 -14.35
CA LEU A 106 -5.32 2.90 -13.50
C LEU A 106 -4.91 4.29 -14.00
N VAL A 107 -3.68 4.43 -14.52
CA VAL A 107 -3.19 5.67 -15.12
C VAL A 107 -4.04 6.03 -16.34
N ASP A 108 -4.31 5.04 -17.20
CA ASP A 108 -5.16 5.21 -18.38
C ASP A 108 -6.61 5.50 -18.01
N LYS A 109 -7.17 4.76 -17.04
CA LYS A 109 -8.54 4.95 -16.55
C LYS A 109 -8.76 6.36 -15.99
N LEU A 110 -7.79 6.88 -15.24
CA LEU A 110 -7.83 8.20 -14.64
C LEU A 110 -7.36 9.32 -15.60
N LYS A 111 -6.94 8.94 -16.81
CA LYS A 111 -6.45 9.85 -17.87
C LYS A 111 -5.30 10.75 -17.40
N LEU A 112 -4.45 10.22 -16.53
CA LEU A 112 -3.30 10.95 -16.02
C LEU A 112 -2.21 11.01 -17.09
N LYS A 113 -1.76 12.22 -17.39
CA LYS A 113 -0.63 12.44 -18.30
C LYS A 113 0.67 12.36 -17.50
N LYS A 114 1.78 12.13 -18.22
CA LYS A 114 3.13 12.16 -17.64
C LYS A 114 3.39 13.41 -16.80
N ASN A 115 3.01 14.59 -17.32
CA ASN A 115 3.19 15.86 -16.62
C ASN A 115 2.35 15.95 -15.33
N ASP A 116 1.19 15.28 -15.27
CA ASP A 116 0.39 15.23 -14.04
C ASP A 116 1.11 14.41 -12.97
N ILE A 117 1.71 13.28 -13.35
CA ILE A 117 2.51 12.44 -12.45
C ILE A 117 3.74 13.21 -11.96
N GLU A 118 4.47 13.90 -12.85
CA GLU A 118 5.63 14.72 -12.49
C GLU A 118 5.25 15.82 -11.47
N VAL A 119 4.11 16.50 -11.67
CA VAL A 119 3.61 17.51 -10.72
C VAL A 119 3.20 16.88 -9.38
N LEU A 120 2.54 15.72 -9.40
CA LEU A 120 2.14 15.01 -8.18
C LEU A 120 3.37 14.58 -7.37
N MET A 121 4.43 14.13 -8.03
CA MET A 121 5.69 13.75 -7.37
C MET A 121 6.37 14.96 -6.69
N ILE A 122 6.40 16.12 -7.35
CA ILE A 122 6.97 17.34 -6.76
C ILE A 122 6.17 17.74 -5.51
N LYS A 123 4.84 17.79 -5.62
CA LYS A 123 3.97 18.13 -4.48
C LYS A 123 4.10 17.13 -3.33
N PHE A 124 4.21 15.84 -3.65
CA PHE A 124 4.43 14.81 -2.64
C PHE A 124 5.72 15.06 -1.87
N GLN A 125 6.84 15.36 -2.57
CA GLN A 125 8.11 15.66 -1.92
C GLN A 125 8.01 16.90 -1.01
N GLU A 126 7.38 17.99 -1.49
CA GLU A 126 7.17 19.21 -0.69
C GLU A 126 6.37 18.95 0.59
N GLU A 127 5.32 18.11 0.51
CA GLU A 127 4.52 17.75 1.69
C GLU A 127 5.28 16.80 2.64
N MET A 128 6.10 15.89 2.09
CA MET A 128 6.96 15.02 2.89
C MET A 128 8.02 15.81 3.67
N ASP A 129 8.64 16.82 3.04
CA ASP A 129 9.62 17.69 3.69
C ASP A 129 8.99 18.41 4.89
N LYS A 130 7.78 18.96 4.73
CA LYS A 130 7.02 19.60 5.82
C LYS A 130 6.66 18.60 6.92
N ALA A 131 6.25 17.38 6.56
CA ALA A 131 5.91 16.36 7.54
C ALA A 131 7.12 15.93 8.37
N GLN A 132 8.30 15.81 7.73
CA GLN A 132 9.56 15.50 8.40
C GLN A 132 9.95 16.58 9.40
N GLU A 133 9.88 17.86 9.00
CA GLU A 133 10.12 19.00 9.90
C GLU A 133 9.22 18.94 11.15
N MET A 134 7.93 18.60 11.00
CA MET A 134 7.01 18.51 12.13
C MET A 134 7.30 17.35 13.10
N ILE A 135 7.85 16.24 12.59
CA ILE A 135 8.23 15.08 13.40
C ILE A 135 9.54 15.39 14.14
N ASP A 136 10.56 15.90 13.43
CA ASP A 136 11.87 16.22 14.03
C ASP A 136 11.78 17.33 15.09
N VAL A 137 10.84 18.28 14.97
CA VAL A 137 10.59 19.31 15.98
C VAL A 137 10.05 18.72 17.31
N LYS A 138 9.38 17.56 17.27
CA LYS A 138 8.85 16.92 18.49
C LYS A 138 9.88 16.09 19.24
N ASP A 139 10.99 15.71 18.60
CA ASP A 139 12.08 14.97 19.25
C ASP A 139 13.10 15.90 19.95
N VAL A 140 12.90 17.23 19.88
CA VAL A 140 13.77 18.26 20.50
C VAL A 140 13.09 18.97 21.69
N LEU A 141 11.85 18.62 22.03
CA LEU A 141 11.11 19.13 23.20
C LEU A 141 10.91 18.02 24.24
#